data_AF-A0A8S2DYC1-F1
#
_entry.id   AF-A0A8S2DYC1-F1
#
_cell.length_a   1.000
_cell.length_b   1.000
_cell.length_c   1.000
_cell.angle_alpha   90.00
_cell.angle_beta   90.00
_cell.angle_gamma   90.00
#
_symmetry.space_group_name_H-M   'P 1'
#
loop_
_entity.id
_entity.type
_entity.pdbx_description
1 polymer ?
#
loop_
_entity_poly.entity_id
_entity_poly.type
_entity_poly.pdbx_seq_one_letter_code
_entity_poly.pdbx_strand_id
1 'polypeptide(L)'
;MRQSSEIKFNVGSDDERGTLGEEMTVADYFAKKYKRTLKYPDLPCINGMAGSRNQANSLPMEIVKLVEWQRCFRPLDSVQRKLVTTMSSAGPNARYQQIMGYVHDPRILPAPEVIYRAQQQEDVVEHVSIGKWAIRDHFYTVPDIQKWAVLYFADEKPNEVVINVLNDLFYFV
;
A
#
# COMPACT_ATOMS: atom_id res chain seq x y z
N MET A 1 12.55 0.03 26.40
CA MET A 1 13.43 1.11 25.88
C MET A 1 13.83 1.97 27.06
N ARG A 2 15.06 2.48 27.13
CA ARG A 2 15.58 3.24 28.29
C ARG A 2 15.34 4.75 28.10
N GLN A 3 15.10 5.46 29.20
CA GLN A 3 14.78 6.90 29.20
C GLN A 3 16.04 7.77 29.21
N SER A 4 15.93 9.03 28.79
CA SER A 4 17.10 9.92 28.73
C SER A 4 17.65 10.33 30.11
N SER A 5 16.81 10.29 31.14
CA SER A 5 17.16 10.48 32.56
C SER A 5 17.86 9.27 33.19
N GLU A 6 17.63 8.06 32.66
CA GLU A 6 18.15 6.80 33.21
C GLU A 6 19.43 6.33 32.51
N ILE A 7 19.63 6.70 31.24
CA ILE A 7 20.80 6.28 30.47
C ILE A 7 22.01 7.10 30.91
N LYS A 8 22.93 6.44 31.60
CA LYS A 8 24.22 6.99 32.03
C LYS A 8 25.34 6.54 31.11
N PHE A 9 26.31 7.43 30.89
CA PHE A 9 27.52 7.13 30.16
C PHE A 9 28.68 7.98 30.66
N ASN A 10 29.90 7.47 30.50
CA ASN A 10 31.12 8.19 30.88
C ASN A 10 31.52 9.12 29.74
N VAL A 11 31.61 10.42 30.03
CA VAL A 11 32.18 11.39 29.09
C VAL A 11 33.68 11.44 29.32
N GLY A 12 34.46 10.90 28.39
CA GLY A 12 35.91 11.03 28.41
C GLY A 12 36.35 12.50 28.45
N SER A 13 37.34 12.80 29.28
CA SER A 13 38.04 14.09 29.24
C SER A 13 39.07 14.05 28.11
N ASP A 14 39.20 15.14 27.35
CA ASP A 14 40.21 15.30 26.28
C ASP A 14 41.64 15.53 26.85
N ASP A 15 41.85 15.39 28.16
CA ASP A 15 43.15 15.54 28.79
C ASP A 15 44.00 14.27 28.58
N GLU A 16 45.24 14.45 28.09
CA GLU A 16 46.22 13.38 27.79
C GLU A 16 46.55 12.46 29.00
N ARG A 17 46.10 12.81 30.20
CA ARG A 17 46.15 11.97 31.40
C ARG A 17 44.81 11.27 31.54
N GLY A 18 44.67 10.08 30.96
CA GLY A 18 43.46 9.26 30.91
C GLY A 18 42.71 9.12 32.25
N THR A 19 41.95 10.14 32.59
CA THR A 19 41.17 10.23 33.82
C THR A 19 39.78 9.69 33.48
N LEU A 20 39.34 8.70 34.24
CA LEU A 20 38.01 8.11 34.12
C LEU A 20 36.96 9.22 34.15
N GLY A 21 36.22 9.36 33.04
CA GLY A 21 35.29 10.45 32.81
C GLY A 21 34.17 10.54 33.85
N GLU A 22 33.54 11.72 33.94
CA GLU A 22 32.35 11.95 34.75
C GLU A 22 31.17 11.13 34.18
N GLU A 23 30.53 10.31 35.02
CA GLU A 23 29.30 9.60 34.65
C GLU A 23 28.15 10.61 34.62
N MET A 24 27.51 10.79 33.45
CA MET A 24 26.38 11.71 33.30
C MET A 24 25.23 11.07 32.54
N THR A 25 24.02 11.60 32.76
CA THR A 25 22.83 11.17 32.02
C THR A 25 22.81 11.78 30.61
N VAL A 26 22.07 11.16 29.70
CA VAL A 26 21.83 11.75 28.37
C VAL A 26 21.15 13.11 28.49
N ALA A 27 20.18 13.26 29.39
CA ALA A 27 19.51 14.54 29.63
C ALA A 27 20.49 15.63 30.08
N ASP A 28 21.36 15.33 31.05
CA ASP A 28 22.35 16.27 31.58
C ASP A 28 23.41 16.63 30.54
N TYR A 29 23.83 15.66 29.72
CA TYR A 29 24.77 15.92 28.63
C TYR A 29 24.22 16.90 27.61
N PHE A 30 22.97 16.75 27.19
CA PHE A 30 22.34 17.67 26.23
C PHE A 30 22.12 19.06 26.84
N ALA A 31 21.81 19.14 28.13
CA ALA A 31 21.73 20.41 28.86
C ALA A 31 23.10 21.10 28.98
N LYS A 32 24.17 20.37 29.34
CA LYS A 32 25.51 20.92 29.57
C LYS A 32 26.25 21.25 28.27
N LYS A 33 26.29 20.32 27.30
CA LYS A 33 27.06 20.47 26.06
C LYS A 33 26.34 21.28 24.99
N TYR A 34 25.05 21.02 24.79
CA TYR A 34 24.26 21.64 23.74
C TYR A 34 23.34 22.77 24.25
N LYS A 35 23.41 23.10 25.55
CA LYS A 35 22.58 24.14 26.20
C LYS A 35 21.09 23.93 25.93
N ARG A 36 20.66 22.67 25.83
CA ARG A 36 19.29 22.30 25.47
C ARG A 36 18.68 21.40 26.52
N THR A 37 17.78 21.97 27.32
CA THR A 37 17.00 21.23 28.31
C THR A 37 15.89 20.45 27.61
N LEU A 38 15.88 19.13 27.79
CA LEU A 38 14.81 18.25 27.31
C LEU A 38 13.51 18.55 28.07
N LYS A 39 12.38 18.65 27.37
CA LYS A 39 11.09 18.92 28.00
C LYS A 39 10.42 17.64 28.53
N TYR A 40 10.74 16.50 27.93
CA TYR A 40 10.16 15.19 28.18
C TYR A 40 11.29 14.16 28.37
N PRO A 41 12.06 14.26 29.47
CA PRO A 41 13.17 13.35 29.71
C PRO A 41 12.74 11.89 29.89
N ASP A 42 11.47 11.66 30.25
CA ASP A 42 10.86 10.34 30.45
C ASP A 42 10.60 9.59 29.12
N LEU A 43 10.72 10.27 27.98
CA LEU A 43 10.58 9.63 26.69
C LEU A 43 11.77 8.68 26.42
N PRO A 44 11.53 7.54 25.75
CA PRO A 44 12.59 6.61 25.41
C PRO A 44 13.61 7.27 24.48
N CYS A 45 14.88 6.92 24.65
CA CYS A 45 15.91 7.25 23.67
C CYS A 45 15.89 6.25 22.50
N ILE A 46 16.16 6.77 21.31
CA ILE A 46 16.41 5.99 20.10
C ILE A 46 17.89 5.63 20.08
N ASN A 47 18.20 4.37 19.83
CA ASN A 47 19.58 3.98 19.52
C ASN A 47 19.89 4.45 18.10
N GLY A 48 20.71 5.50 17.98
CA GLY A 48 21.26 5.93 16.70
C GLY A 48 22.04 4.78 16.07
N MET A 49 21.69 4.43 14.84
CA MET A 49 22.30 3.33 14.08
C MET A 49 23.78 3.55 13.71
N ALA A 50 24.45 4.56 14.28
CA ALA A 50 25.81 4.97 13.97
C ALA A 50 26.87 4.33 14.89
N GLY A 51 26.54 3.29 15.67
CA GLY A 51 27.47 2.62 16.56
C GLY A 51 27.32 1.10 16.53
N SER A 52 28.43 0.39 16.79
CA SER A 52 28.43 -1.06 17.05
C SER A 52 27.45 -1.40 18.18
N ARG A 53 26.96 -2.64 18.25
CA ARG A 53 26.01 -3.11 19.29
C ARG A 53 26.50 -2.81 20.73
N ASN A 54 27.80 -2.66 20.90
CA ASN A 54 28.48 -2.36 22.17
C ASN A 54 28.71 -0.86 22.44
N GLN A 55 28.47 0.03 21.46
CA GLN A 55 28.64 1.48 21.59
C GLN A 55 27.36 2.17 21.12
N ALA A 56 26.32 2.07 21.95
CA ALA A 56 25.00 2.60 21.62
C ALA A 56 24.97 4.12 21.76
N ASN A 57 24.89 4.82 20.63
CA ASN A 57 24.63 6.26 20.61
C ASN A 57 23.16 6.51 20.95
N SER A 58 22.88 6.91 22.19
CA SER A 58 21.50 7.14 22.66
C SER A 58 21.07 8.57 22.34
N LEU A 59 20.03 8.71 21.50
CA LEU A 59 19.48 9.98 21.06
C LEU A 59 18.07 10.19 21.63
N PRO A 60 17.82 11.28 22.37
CA PRO A 60 16.47 11.62 22.82
C PRO A 60 15.52 11.83 21.62
N MET A 61 14.30 11.29 21.70
CA MET A 61 13.29 11.43 20.63
C MET A 61 12.99 12.89 20.26
N GLU A 62 13.09 13.82 21.21
CA GLU A 62 12.88 15.26 20.99
C GLU A 62 13.86 15.90 20.00
N ILE A 63 15.04 15.29 19.82
CA ILE A 63 16.13 15.85 19.02
C ILE A 63 16.17 15.21 17.62
N VAL A 64 15.63 14.00 17.49
CA VAL A 64 15.64 13.25 16.24
C VAL A 64 14.54 13.76 15.30
N LYS A 65 14.90 13.99 14.03
CA LYS A 65 13.95 14.30 12.95
C LYS A 65 13.89 13.14 11.97
N LEU A 66 12.71 12.88 11.42
CA LEU A 66 12.54 11.97 10.29
C LEU A 66 13.15 12.60 9.04
N VAL A 67 13.99 11.86 8.34
CA VAL A 67 14.54 12.28 7.05
C VAL A 67 13.46 12.12 6.00
N GLU A 68 13.31 13.11 5.15
CA GLU A 68 12.34 13.10 4.05
C GLU A 68 12.68 12.02 3.01
N TRP A 69 11.73 11.72 2.13
CA TRP A 69 11.90 10.80 0.99
C TRP A 69 12.19 9.33 1.33
N GLN A 70 11.96 8.92 2.58
CA GLN A 70 12.02 7.51 2.96
C GLN A 70 10.74 6.78 2.58
N ARG A 71 10.88 5.65 1.88
CA ARG A 71 9.75 4.81 1.48
C ARG A 71 9.19 4.00 2.67
N CYS A 72 7.88 4.06 2.87
CA CYS A 72 7.18 3.16 3.77
C CYS A 72 7.01 1.77 3.12
N PHE A 73 7.65 0.74 3.67
CA PHE A 73 7.52 -0.65 3.19
C PHE A 73 6.42 -1.45 3.89
N ARG A 74 5.94 -0.97 5.04
CA ARG A 74 4.88 -1.64 5.79
C ARG A 74 3.56 -1.57 5.01
N PRO A 75 2.73 -2.63 5.04
CA PRO A 75 1.41 -2.59 4.44
C PRO A 75 0.59 -1.44 5.02
N LEU A 76 -0.16 -0.77 4.15
CA LEU A 76 -1.09 0.27 4.55
C LEU A 76 -2.32 -0.35 5.22
N ASP A 77 -2.78 0.28 6.29
CA ASP A 77 -4.07 -0.02 6.90
C ASP A 77 -5.24 0.32 5.95
N SER A 78 -6.42 -0.22 6.20
CA SER A 78 -7.65 0.02 5.45
C SER A 78 -7.94 1.52 5.22
N VAL A 79 -7.78 2.35 6.26
CA VAL A 79 -7.99 3.80 6.18
C VAL A 79 -6.92 4.47 5.32
N GLN A 80 -5.65 4.11 5.52
CA GLN A 80 -4.52 4.64 4.76
C GLN A 80 -4.61 4.24 3.28
N ARG A 81 -5.02 3.00 3.01
CA ARG A 81 -5.23 2.48 1.65
C ARG A 81 -6.34 3.26 0.95
N LYS A 82 -7.48 3.47 1.61
CA LYS A 82 -8.58 4.29 1.07
C LYS A 82 -8.10 5.70 0.73
N LEU A 83 -7.35 6.33 1.63
CA LEU A 83 -6.78 7.66 1.42
C LEU A 83 -5.88 7.70 0.19
N VAL A 84 -4.91 6.78 0.10
CA VAL A 84 -3.97 6.71 -1.04
C VAL A 84 -4.71 6.41 -2.33
N THR A 85 -5.69 5.50 -2.34
CA THR A 85 -6.51 5.21 -3.53
C THR A 85 -7.26 6.46 -3.98
N THR A 86 -7.92 7.18 -3.08
CA THR A 86 -8.65 8.42 -3.43
C THR A 86 -7.70 9.51 -3.94
N MET A 87 -6.52 9.67 -3.33
CA MET A 87 -5.54 10.65 -3.76
C MET A 87 -4.90 10.31 -5.11
N SER A 88 -4.71 9.01 -5.41
CA SER A 88 -4.06 8.54 -6.64
C SER A 88 -5.04 8.27 -7.78
N SER A 89 -6.34 8.18 -7.48
CA SER A 89 -7.40 8.02 -8.48
C SER A 89 -7.53 9.31 -9.28
N ALA A 90 -7.10 9.27 -10.54
CA ALA A 90 -7.34 10.32 -11.52
C ALA A 90 -8.28 9.79 -12.60
N GLY A 91 -9.29 10.57 -12.96
CA GLY A 91 -10.17 10.24 -14.07
C GLY A 91 -9.40 10.13 -15.40
N PRO A 92 -9.91 9.37 -16.40
CA PRO A 92 -9.19 9.11 -17.65
C PRO A 92 -8.70 10.37 -18.37
N ASN A 93 -9.55 11.41 -18.45
CA ASN A 93 -9.18 12.67 -19.10
C ASN A 93 -8.08 13.43 -18.34
N ALA A 94 -8.18 13.52 -17.01
CA ALA A 94 -7.17 14.17 -16.18
C ALA A 94 -5.83 13.44 -16.26
N ARG A 95 -5.84 12.10 -16.22
CA ARG A 95 -4.64 11.28 -16.39
C ARG A 95 -4.06 11.44 -17.80
N TYR A 96 -4.90 11.47 -18.83
CA TYR A 96 -4.47 11.68 -20.23
C TYR A 96 -3.72 13.01 -20.38
N GLN A 97 -4.28 14.11 -19.84
CA GLN A 97 -3.61 15.42 -19.86
C GLN A 97 -2.26 15.41 -19.12
N GLN A 98 -2.19 14.75 -17.97
CA GLN A 98 -0.92 14.59 -17.23
C GLN A 98 0.13 13.84 -18.04
N ILE A 99 -0.25 12.78 -18.76
CA ILE A 99 0.66 11.94 -19.53
C ILE A 99 1.07 12.61 -20.85
N MET A 100 0.14 13.26 -21.55
CA MET A 100 0.41 13.88 -22.85
C MET A 100 1.40 15.04 -22.77
N GLY A 101 1.58 15.66 -21.60
CA GLY A 101 2.67 16.61 -21.39
C GLY A 101 4.08 15.98 -21.49
N TYR A 102 4.19 14.66 -21.40
CA TYR A 102 5.46 13.92 -21.40
C TYR A 102 5.61 12.96 -22.59
N VAL A 103 4.52 12.63 -23.30
CA VAL A 103 4.54 11.65 -24.41
C VAL A 103 4.50 12.39 -25.74
N HIS A 104 5.48 12.13 -26.60
CA HIS A 104 5.47 12.59 -27.98
C HIS A 104 4.80 11.55 -28.89
N ASP A 105 3.78 11.99 -29.62
CA ASP A 105 3.12 11.32 -30.77
C ASP A 105 2.55 9.91 -30.52
N PRO A 106 1.45 9.78 -29.77
CA PRO A 106 0.79 8.50 -29.56
C PRO A 106 0.05 8.03 -30.84
N ARG A 107 0.29 6.77 -31.25
CA ARG A 107 -0.49 6.12 -32.30
C ARG A 107 -1.73 5.46 -31.70
N ILE A 108 -2.92 5.85 -32.16
CA ILE A 108 -4.20 5.21 -31.78
C ILE A 108 -4.59 4.25 -32.90
N LEU A 109 -4.62 2.95 -32.58
CA LEU A 109 -5.04 1.92 -33.53
C LEU A 109 -6.58 1.88 -33.65
N PRO A 110 -7.12 1.54 -34.83
CA PRO A 110 -8.55 1.31 -34.97
C PRO A 110 -8.98 0.13 -34.08
N ALA A 111 -10.19 0.22 -33.52
CA ALA A 111 -10.72 -0.85 -32.70
C ALA A 111 -11.01 -2.10 -33.57
N PRO A 112 -10.72 -3.31 -33.07
CA PRO A 112 -11.07 -4.53 -33.78
C PRO A 112 -12.57 -4.76 -33.79
N GLU A 113 -13.05 -5.48 -34.80
CA GLU A 113 -14.42 -5.98 -34.85
C GLU A 113 -14.53 -7.26 -34.00
N VAL A 114 -15.60 -7.38 -33.22
CA VAL A 114 -15.87 -8.58 -32.42
C VAL A 114 -16.98 -9.36 -33.11
N ILE A 115 -16.77 -10.65 -33.36
CA ILE A 115 -17.71 -11.48 -34.12
C ILE A 115 -18.32 -12.55 -33.20
N TYR A 116 -19.64 -12.65 -33.23
CA TYR A 116 -20.43 -13.69 -32.55
C TYR A 116 -21.21 -14.52 -33.58
N ARG A 117 -21.73 -15.68 -33.17
CA ARG A 117 -22.55 -16.53 -34.04
C ARG A 117 -24.02 -16.45 -33.61
N ALA A 118 -24.89 -16.02 -34.51
CA ALA A 118 -26.33 -16.00 -34.29
C ALA A 118 -26.92 -17.42 -34.27
N GLN A 119 -28.12 -17.56 -33.68
CA GLN A 119 -28.89 -18.81 -33.66
C GLN A 119 -29.17 -19.39 -35.06
N GLN A 120 -29.05 -18.59 -36.12
CA GLN A 120 -29.22 -18.99 -37.53
C GLN A 120 -27.90 -19.23 -38.28
N GLN A 121 -26.77 -19.37 -37.57
CA GLN A 121 -25.45 -19.65 -38.14
C GLN A 121 -24.86 -18.50 -38.98
N GLU A 122 -25.41 -17.30 -38.85
CA GLU A 122 -24.84 -16.07 -39.41
C GLU A 122 -23.91 -15.39 -38.40
N ASP A 123 -22.83 -14.78 -38.92
CA ASP A 123 -21.88 -14.02 -38.13
C ASP A 123 -22.45 -12.62 -37.82
N VAL A 124 -22.50 -12.28 -36.53
CA VAL A 124 -22.93 -10.97 -36.03
C VAL A 124 -21.70 -10.19 -35.61
N VAL A 125 -21.48 -9.05 -36.27
CA VAL A 125 -20.38 -8.14 -35.95
C VAL A 125 -20.83 -7.12 -34.91
N GLU A 126 -20.11 -7.08 -33.79
CA GLU A 126 -20.27 -6.10 -32.71
C GLU A 126 -19.16 -5.05 -32.77
N HIS A 127 -19.55 -3.79 -32.68
CA HIS A 127 -18.64 -2.66 -32.75
C HIS A 127 -18.11 -2.28 -31.36
N VAL A 128 -16.79 -2.29 -31.21
CA VAL A 128 -16.12 -1.88 -29.97
C VAL A 128 -16.09 -0.36 -29.87
N SER A 129 -16.74 0.18 -28.84
CA SER A 129 -16.74 1.61 -28.54
C SER A 129 -15.78 1.90 -27.38
N ILE A 130 -14.67 2.60 -27.66
CA ILE A 130 -13.66 2.99 -26.66
C ILE A 130 -13.16 1.76 -25.86
N GLY A 131 -12.85 0.67 -26.56
CA GLY A 131 -12.39 -0.58 -25.94
C GLY A 131 -13.46 -1.33 -25.13
N LYS A 132 -14.73 -0.92 -25.22
CA LYS A 132 -15.86 -1.59 -24.56
C LYS A 132 -16.81 -2.17 -25.59
N TRP A 133 -17.31 -3.36 -25.32
CA TRP A 133 -18.41 -3.98 -26.03
C TRP A 133 -19.23 -4.81 -25.03
N ALA A 134 -20.45 -5.17 -25.40
CA ALA A 134 -21.32 -6.02 -24.59
C ALA A 134 -21.57 -7.33 -25.34
N ILE A 135 -21.61 -8.44 -24.62
CA ILE A 135 -22.11 -9.71 -25.17
C ILE A 135 -23.63 -9.61 -25.17
N ARG A 136 -24.27 -9.73 -26.34
CA ARG A 136 -25.72 -9.71 -26.51
C ARG A 136 -26.22 -11.11 -26.87
N ASP A 137 -26.31 -11.98 -25.87
CA ASP A 137 -26.92 -13.32 -25.90
C ASP A 137 -26.39 -14.34 -26.92
N HIS A 138 -25.26 -14.06 -27.56
CA HIS A 138 -24.67 -14.94 -28.56
C HIS A 138 -23.22 -15.25 -28.20
N PHE A 139 -22.87 -16.54 -28.24
CA PHE A 139 -21.49 -17.01 -28.22
C PHE A 139 -21.11 -17.49 -29.62
N TYR A 140 -19.83 -17.39 -29.98
CA TYR A 140 -19.37 -17.93 -31.27
C TYR A 140 -19.47 -19.47 -31.32
N THR A 141 -19.14 -20.12 -30.20
CA THR A 141 -19.32 -21.55 -29.97
C THR A 141 -19.98 -21.76 -28.62
N VAL A 142 -21.12 -22.43 -28.59
CA VAL A 142 -21.83 -22.77 -27.35
C VAL A 142 -21.42 -24.19 -26.94
N PRO A 143 -20.82 -24.39 -25.76
CA PRO A 143 -20.58 -25.72 -25.22
C PRO A 143 -21.90 -26.33 -24.69
N ASP A 144 -22.10 -27.62 -24.93
CA ASP A 144 -23.19 -28.39 -24.34
C ASP A 144 -22.83 -28.80 -22.90
N ILE A 145 -23.55 -28.26 -21.91
CA ILE A 145 -23.27 -28.50 -20.49
C ILE A 145 -24.21 -29.60 -19.98
N GLN A 146 -23.78 -30.86 -20.05
CA GLN A 146 -24.67 -31.97 -19.67
C GLN A 146 -24.73 -32.25 -18.17
N LYS A 147 -23.67 -31.88 -17.43
CA LYS A 147 -23.54 -32.18 -16.00
C LYS A 147 -22.91 -31.00 -15.29
N TRP A 148 -23.57 -30.57 -14.22
CA TRP A 148 -23.11 -29.51 -13.35
C TRP A 148 -23.45 -29.84 -11.90
N ALA A 149 -22.73 -29.24 -10.96
CA ALA A 149 -22.99 -29.33 -9.54
C ALA A 149 -22.62 -28.01 -8.88
N VAL A 150 -23.34 -27.64 -7.82
CA VAL A 150 -23.07 -26.43 -7.04
C VAL A 150 -22.72 -26.84 -5.61
N LEU A 151 -21.57 -26.35 -5.15
CA LEU A 151 -21.13 -26.51 -3.77
C LEU A 151 -21.37 -25.19 -3.04
N TYR A 152 -22.26 -25.22 -2.05
CA TYR A 152 -22.61 -24.07 -1.24
C TYR A 152 -21.85 -24.14 0.10
N PHE A 153 -20.99 -23.15 0.34
CA PHE A 153 -20.05 -23.13 1.48
C PHE A 153 -20.50 -22.21 2.63
N ALA A 154 -21.73 -21.69 2.61
CA ALA A 154 -22.21 -20.90 3.74
C ALA A 154 -22.69 -21.82 4.87
N ASP A 155 -22.57 -21.35 6.11
CA ASP A 155 -22.95 -22.10 7.31
C ASP A 155 -24.48 -22.32 7.42
N GLU A 156 -25.25 -21.44 6.79
CA GLU A 156 -26.72 -21.50 6.77
C GLU A 156 -27.24 -22.28 5.56
N LYS A 157 -28.52 -22.67 5.56
CA LYS A 157 -29.13 -23.26 4.37
C LYS A 157 -29.32 -22.20 3.27
N PRO A 158 -29.26 -22.57 1.97
CA PRO A 158 -29.53 -21.64 0.89
C PRO A 158 -30.91 -21.00 1.07
N ASN A 159 -30.97 -19.68 1.01
CA ASN A 159 -32.23 -18.96 1.03
C ASN A 159 -32.92 -19.03 -0.35
N GLU A 160 -34.19 -18.63 -0.41
CA GLU A 160 -34.97 -18.66 -1.66
C GLU A 160 -34.32 -17.82 -2.77
N VAL A 161 -33.61 -16.74 -2.44
CA VAL A 161 -32.89 -15.90 -3.41
C VAL A 161 -31.78 -16.68 -4.10
N VAL A 162 -30.96 -17.40 -3.33
CA VAL A 162 -29.88 -18.24 -3.89
C VAL A 162 -30.47 -19.35 -4.75
N ILE A 163 -31.55 -19.99 -4.31
CA ILE A 163 -32.23 -21.05 -5.08
C ILE A 163 -32.80 -20.48 -6.39
N ASN A 164 -33.42 -19.29 -6.37
CA ASN A 164 -33.98 -18.66 -7.56
C ASN A 164 -32.90 -18.25 -8.55
N VAL A 165 -31.77 -17.71 -8.09
CA VAL A 165 -30.62 -17.39 -8.98
C VAL A 165 -30.05 -18.66 -9.61
N LEU A 166 -29.95 -19.76 -8.85
CA LEU A 166 -29.52 -21.04 -9.39
C LEU A 166 -30.50 -21.58 -10.43
N ASN A 167 -31.80 -21.44 -10.19
CA ASN A 167 -32.81 -21.81 -11.17
C ASN A 167 -32.66 -20.95 -12.43
N ASP A 168 -32.60 -19.62 -12.33
CA ASP A 168 -32.49 -18.73 -13.49
C ASP A 168 -31.23 -19.01 -14.34
N LEU A 169 -30.12 -19.38 -13.72
CA LEU A 169 -28.87 -19.68 -14.42
C LEU A 169 -28.87 -21.05 -15.12
N PHE A 170 -29.61 -22.02 -14.61
CA PHE A 170 -29.53 -23.42 -15.07
C PHE A 170 -30.85 -24.00 -15.58
N TYR A 171 -31.95 -23.23 -15.63
CA TYR A 171 -33.26 -23.72 -16.11
C TYR A 171 -33.30 -24.08 -17.60
N PHE A 172 -32.33 -23.59 -18.37
CA PHE A 172 -32.22 -23.79 -19.82
C PHE A 172 -31.16 -24.83 -20.24
N VAL A 173 -30.64 -25.59 -19.26
CA VAL A 173 -29.70 -26.69 -19.48
C VAL A 173 -30.42 -28.04 -19.41
#